data_AF-A0A2E6KI69-F1
#
_entry.id   AF-A0A2E6KI69-F1
#
_cell.length_a   1.000
_cell.length_b   1.000
_cell.length_c   1.000
_cell.angle_alpha   90.00
_cell.angle_beta   90.00
_cell.angle_gamma   90.00
#
_symmetry.space_group_name_H-M   'P 1'
#
loop_
_entity.id
_entity.type
_entity.pdbx_description
1 polymer ?
#
loop_
_entity_poly.entity_id
_entity_poly.type
_entity_poly.pdbx_seq_one_letter_code
_entity_poly.pdbx_strand_id
1 'polypeptide(L)'
;MTKKLFILVLTLITFTIFTYDSNINASSEFNVIDDPSIVLDRPFMDGTVVFDSNMNGNWDIYSMDGQGNNLRQLTFSVSDERWPSISPDGSHIAFASNEDGDYNIVIQDLYGDRRFNLTHNGANETQPDWGPWDQILYVSDVNGNKDIFIKNIWGTPEEQGFGQSDGVQMTYDAQDDTEPAFGGEAYGNIFAFMRGSNQIWAKKTEDDFREWVVRDTGNNRSPEFHPYDAAFPTGNMQPQFFHLFNDSLFNSNSGWNNDYSQTKVGGQKGLGEPGIFKHIAFSKDDPCTIAFTLKNGKIGLVNYCNQSNSILLPDGNTNFRASKIDYGRNSYGGGMMGGIGGMMGGMKDMGNRMMDDMQRQEDMMREEMERQAEIDRERNEMMMRQMEEQERMDRERMEQQMEMENERMRLERERTEAQMQADRERMEMEREMMEEQDRLDRERMEQQREMMNRMEGDGGRDDFFEPDERCFIEDEESARGLFGNMEIGAEVDCDLSDGIRERFEDPTSLAMLGLVVTVGATLLQMLRGN
;
A
#
# COMPACT_ATOMS: atom_id res chain seq x y z
N MET A 1 35.71 -55.45 42.69
CA MET A 1 35.75 -54.12 42.05
C MET A 1 34.54 -54.03 41.11
N THR A 2 33.37 -53.63 41.63
CA THR A 2 32.74 -52.30 41.44
C THR A 2 32.28 -52.05 39.99
N LYS A 3 31.03 -52.43 39.66
CA LYS A 3 29.81 -51.60 39.48
C LYS A 3 29.76 -50.92 38.08
N LYS A 4 29.03 -51.47 37.09
CA LYS A 4 27.60 -51.30 36.74
C LYS A 4 27.17 -49.87 36.32
N LEU A 5 26.90 -49.75 35.01
CA LEU A 5 25.70 -49.18 34.33
C LEU A 5 25.07 -47.89 34.88
N PHE A 6 24.90 -46.86 34.03
CA PHE A 6 23.61 -46.17 33.82
C PHE A 6 23.68 -45.23 32.60
N ILE A 7 22.75 -45.45 31.66
CA ILE A 7 22.40 -44.56 30.54
C ILE A 7 21.44 -43.50 31.11
N LEU A 8 21.66 -42.23 30.81
CA LEU A 8 20.65 -41.19 31.03
C LEU A 8 20.60 -40.28 29.80
N VAL A 9 19.50 -40.41 29.06
CA VAL A 9 19.07 -39.49 28.00
C VAL A 9 18.55 -38.23 28.67
N LEU A 10 19.14 -37.07 28.37
CA LEU A 10 18.56 -35.77 28.73
C LEU A 10 18.39 -34.95 27.46
N THR A 11 17.16 -34.94 26.95
CA THR A 11 16.67 -33.96 25.97
C THR A 11 16.50 -32.63 26.68
N LEU A 12 17.37 -31.67 26.38
CA LEU A 12 17.23 -30.27 26.78
C LEU A 12 16.91 -29.43 25.54
N ILE A 13 15.68 -28.97 25.50
CA ILE A 13 15.13 -27.99 24.55
C ILE A 13 15.96 -26.71 24.69
N THR A 14 16.75 -26.38 23.68
CA THR A 14 17.38 -25.06 23.58
C THR A 14 16.33 -24.07 23.10
N PHE A 15 15.80 -23.29 24.04
CA PHE A 15 15.14 -22.02 23.77
C PHE A 15 16.17 -21.07 23.17
N THR A 16 16.04 -20.70 21.90
CA THR A 16 16.87 -19.66 21.27
C THR A 16 16.37 -18.31 21.78
N ILE A 17 17.06 -17.74 22.77
CA ILE A 17 16.95 -16.31 23.05
C ILE A 17 17.88 -15.63 22.05
N PHE A 18 17.31 -14.88 21.10
CA PHE A 18 18.05 -13.88 20.34
C PHE A 18 18.44 -12.76 21.30
N THR A 19 19.63 -12.85 21.90
CA THR A 19 20.30 -11.67 22.44
C THR A 19 21.00 -10.98 21.28
N TYR A 20 20.54 -9.78 20.92
CA TYR A 20 21.29 -8.83 20.11
C TYR A 20 22.65 -8.60 20.78
N ASP A 21 23.73 -9.06 20.16
CA ASP A 21 25.08 -8.83 20.63
C ASP A 21 25.55 -7.48 20.08
N SER A 22 25.43 -6.42 20.89
CA SER A 22 25.92 -5.07 20.58
C SER A 22 27.41 -4.89 20.89
N ASN A 23 28.23 -5.94 20.74
CA ASN A 23 29.65 -5.90 21.07
C ASN A 23 30.50 -6.09 19.81
N ILE A 24 30.86 -4.97 19.17
CA ILE A 24 31.96 -4.92 18.21
C ILE A 24 33.26 -5.09 19.03
N ASN A 25 33.80 -6.31 19.06
CA ASN A 25 35.11 -6.56 19.65
C ASN A 25 36.20 -6.00 18.72
N ALA A 26 36.91 -4.98 19.20
CA ALA A 26 38.13 -4.48 18.56
C ALA A 26 39.22 -5.57 18.60
N SER A 27 39.73 -5.97 17.44
CA SER A 27 40.82 -6.95 17.34
C SER A 27 42.17 -6.29 17.62
N SER A 28 42.92 -6.88 18.55
CA SER A 28 44.11 -6.34 19.22
C SER A 28 45.44 -6.55 18.48
N GLU A 29 45.55 -6.24 17.19
CA GLU A 29 46.84 -6.32 16.50
C GLU A 29 46.96 -5.32 15.35
N PHE A 30 47.30 -4.05 15.60
CA PHE A 30 48.05 -3.24 14.61
C PHE A 30 48.81 -2.12 15.32
N ASN A 31 50.07 -1.90 14.91
CA ASN A 31 50.94 -0.85 15.43
C ASN A 31 50.30 0.53 15.19
N VAL A 32 49.91 1.18 16.29
CA VAL A 32 49.73 2.63 16.32
C VAL A 32 51.08 3.24 15.95
N ILE A 33 51.11 4.08 14.92
CA ILE A 33 52.26 4.97 14.71
C ILE A 33 52.18 6.00 15.83
N ASP A 34 52.79 5.68 16.97
CA ASP A 34 53.05 6.61 18.09
C ASP A 34 54.19 7.56 17.67
N ASP A 35 53.96 8.36 16.62
CA ASP A 35 54.75 9.55 16.37
C ASP A 35 53.96 10.77 16.88
N PRO A 36 54.20 11.23 18.12
CA PRO A 36 53.53 12.40 18.69
C PRO A 36 53.87 13.70 17.95
N SER A 37 54.77 13.69 16.96
CA SER A 37 55.03 14.86 16.10
C SER A 37 54.10 14.97 14.88
N ILE A 38 53.31 13.92 14.57
CA ILE A 38 52.28 13.94 13.50
C ILE A 38 50.90 14.31 14.07
N VAL A 39 50.75 14.29 15.40
CA VAL A 39 49.61 14.87 16.12
C VAL A 39 49.83 16.38 16.25
N LEU A 40 49.76 17.09 15.11
CA LEU A 40 49.39 18.50 15.20
C LEU A 40 47.96 18.53 15.75
N ASP A 41 47.72 19.32 16.80
CA ASP A 41 46.40 19.87 17.12
C ASP A 41 45.66 20.15 15.81
N ARG A 42 44.62 19.37 15.47
CA ARG A 42 43.78 19.62 14.29
C ARG A 42 42.39 20.10 14.72
N PRO A 43 42.22 21.37 15.10
CA PRO A 43 40.90 22.01 15.23
C PRO A 43 40.22 22.24 13.86
N PHE A 44 40.65 21.54 12.80
CA PHE A 44 40.28 21.79 11.39
C PHE A 44 39.53 20.61 10.75
N MET A 45 39.04 19.68 11.57
CA MET A 45 38.23 18.53 11.14
C MET A 45 36.89 18.49 11.90
N ASP A 46 36.54 19.62 12.52
CA ASP A 46 35.23 19.87 13.08
C ASP A 46 34.32 20.19 11.90
N GLY A 47 33.30 19.36 11.69
CA GLY A 47 32.40 19.46 10.55
C GLY A 47 31.54 18.20 10.48
N THR A 48 30.30 18.36 10.02
CA THR A 48 29.39 17.22 9.88
C THR A 48 29.53 16.62 8.50
N VAL A 49 29.88 15.34 8.44
CA VAL A 49 29.79 14.52 7.25
C VAL A 49 28.41 13.87 7.25
N VAL A 50 27.64 14.02 6.18
CA VAL A 50 26.43 13.22 5.95
C VAL A 50 26.66 12.26 4.78
N PHE A 51 26.05 11.09 4.85
CA PHE A 51 26.17 10.09 3.81
C PHE A 51 24.96 9.17 3.82
N ASP A 52 24.63 8.60 2.67
CA ASP A 52 23.67 7.50 2.61
C ASP A 52 24.34 6.19 2.97
N SER A 53 23.60 5.27 3.58
CA SER A 53 24.12 3.97 4.00
C SER A 53 23.07 2.90 3.92
N ASN A 54 23.49 1.69 3.53
CA ASN A 54 22.70 0.47 3.64
C ASN A 54 23.35 -0.54 4.63
N MET A 55 23.82 -0.03 5.77
CA MET A 55 24.40 -0.85 6.86
C MET A 55 23.37 -1.83 7.46
N ASN A 56 22.11 -1.41 7.49
CA ASN A 56 21.00 -1.97 8.24
C ASN A 56 19.93 -2.61 7.33
N GLY A 57 20.20 -2.71 6.02
CA GLY A 57 19.33 -3.39 5.06
C GLY A 57 18.35 -2.48 4.32
N ASN A 58 18.22 -1.24 4.77
CA ASN A 58 17.48 -0.15 4.12
C ASN A 58 18.46 0.99 3.82
N TRP A 59 18.18 1.82 2.80
CA TRP A 59 18.95 3.05 2.61
C TRP A 59 18.46 4.13 3.55
N ASP A 60 19.31 4.55 4.48
CA ASP A 60 19.04 5.67 5.38
C ASP A 60 20.16 6.72 5.31
N ILE A 61 19.88 7.92 5.81
CA ILE A 61 20.86 9.00 5.95
C ILE A 61 21.53 8.92 7.32
N TYR A 62 22.85 9.01 7.32
CA TYR A 62 23.69 9.04 8.50
C TYR A 62 24.52 10.32 8.56
N SER A 63 24.93 10.67 9.77
CA SER A 63 25.93 11.71 10.02
C SER A 63 27.04 11.22 10.94
N MET A 64 28.21 11.83 10.81
CA MET A 64 29.34 11.68 11.73
C MET A 64 30.20 12.95 11.68
N ASP A 65 31.15 13.08 12.59
CA ASP A 65 32.16 14.14 12.48
C ASP A 65 33.29 13.79 11.51
N GLY A 66 34.14 14.76 11.20
CA GLY A 66 35.33 14.59 10.36
C GLY A 66 36.38 13.60 10.90
N GLN A 67 36.25 13.10 12.12
CA GLN A 67 37.09 12.04 12.67
C GLN A 67 36.41 10.66 12.57
N GLY A 68 35.19 10.60 12.03
CA GLY A 68 34.37 9.39 11.99
C GLY A 68 33.76 9.01 13.34
N ASN A 69 33.84 9.88 14.35
CA ASN A 69 33.16 9.68 15.62
C ASN A 69 31.73 10.24 15.55
N ASN A 70 30.97 10.07 16.63
CA ASN A 70 29.60 10.58 16.77
C ASN A 70 28.65 10.13 15.63
N LEU A 71 28.83 8.90 15.15
CA LEU A 71 27.95 8.30 14.14
C LEU A 71 26.49 8.30 14.63
N ARG A 72 25.60 8.87 13.83
CA ARG A 72 24.15 8.96 14.09
C ARG A 72 23.35 8.66 12.84
N GLN A 73 22.28 7.89 12.98
CA GLN A 73 21.24 7.76 11.97
C GLN A 73 20.32 8.98 12.04
N LEU A 74 19.97 9.56 10.89
CA LEU A 74 19.13 10.75 10.77
C LEU A 74 17.73 10.45 10.23
N THR A 75 17.59 9.42 9.40
CA THR A 75 16.29 8.97 8.86
C THR A 75 16.02 7.54 9.33
N PHE A 76 14.75 7.22 9.57
CA PHE A 76 14.32 5.94 10.15
C PHE A 76 13.13 5.33 9.41
N SER A 77 12.87 5.80 8.18
CA SER A 77 11.73 5.33 7.42
C SER A 77 11.95 3.88 6.96
N VAL A 78 10.88 3.25 6.51
CA VAL A 78 10.96 1.96 5.79
C VAL A 78 11.26 2.14 4.30
N SER A 79 11.19 3.38 3.82
CA SER A 79 11.56 3.79 2.47
C SER A 79 13.07 4.00 2.33
N ASP A 80 13.55 4.03 1.10
CA ASP A 80 14.94 4.38 0.79
C ASP A 80 15.12 5.91 0.83
N GLU A 81 15.99 6.39 1.72
CA GLU A 81 16.50 7.76 1.73
C GLU A 81 17.94 7.83 1.21
N ARG A 82 18.17 8.62 0.15
CA ARG A 82 19.44 8.60 -0.59
C ARG A 82 19.92 9.97 -1.04
N TRP A 83 21.20 10.03 -1.37
CA TRP A 83 21.88 11.21 -1.91
C TRP A 83 21.72 12.46 -1.04
N PRO A 84 22.23 12.45 0.21
CA PRO A 84 22.08 13.59 1.09
C PRO A 84 22.94 14.77 0.61
N SER A 85 22.44 15.98 0.84
CA SER A 85 23.19 17.23 0.75
C SER A 85 22.90 18.11 1.96
N ILE A 86 23.95 18.71 2.53
CA ILE A 86 23.83 19.56 3.72
C ILE A 86 23.67 21.01 3.30
N SER A 87 22.73 21.71 3.94
CA SER A 87 22.63 23.16 3.87
C SER A 87 23.97 23.86 4.21
N PRO A 88 24.31 24.98 3.57
CA PRO A 88 25.55 25.69 3.83
C PRO A 88 25.72 26.17 5.29
N ASP A 89 24.63 26.37 6.03
CA ASP A 89 24.70 26.71 7.46
C ASP A 89 24.76 25.48 8.39
N GLY A 90 24.55 24.27 7.86
CA GLY A 90 24.58 23.02 8.61
C GLY A 90 23.34 22.76 9.46
N SER A 91 22.24 23.50 9.25
CA SER A 91 21.01 23.34 10.04
C SER A 91 20.03 22.31 9.44
N HIS A 92 20.06 22.14 8.13
CA HIS A 92 19.18 21.24 7.38
C HIS A 92 19.95 20.30 6.45
N ILE A 93 19.27 19.22 6.06
CA ILE A 93 19.68 18.27 5.03
C ILE A 93 18.58 18.17 3.97
N ALA A 94 19.01 17.98 2.72
CA ALA A 94 18.16 17.55 1.62
C ALA A 94 18.51 16.12 1.24
N PHE A 95 17.53 15.29 0.90
CA PHE A 95 17.73 13.94 0.39
C PHE A 95 16.55 13.52 -0.48
N ALA A 96 16.72 12.47 -1.28
CA ALA A 96 15.60 11.86 -1.99
C ALA A 96 14.99 10.74 -1.15
N SER A 97 13.67 10.71 -0.98
CA SER A 97 12.94 9.62 -0.31
C SER A 97 11.86 9.07 -1.21
N ASN A 98 11.69 7.75 -1.25
CA ASN A 98 10.59 7.10 -1.98
C ASN A 98 9.43 6.66 -1.07
N GLU A 99 9.20 7.36 0.04
CA GLU A 99 8.13 7.07 1.00
C GLU A 99 6.74 7.07 0.33
N ASP A 100 6.52 7.95 -0.65
CA ASP A 100 5.27 8.07 -1.41
C ASP A 100 5.20 7.17 -2.67
N GLY A 101 6.24 6.35 -2.91
CA GLY A 101 6.36 5.41 -4.04
C GLY A 101 7.32 5.87 -5.13
N ASP A 102 7.25 7.14 -5.55
CA ASP A 102 8.26 7.84 -6.35
C ASP A 102 9.26 8.57 -5.44
N TYR A 103 10.50 8.74 -5.91
CA TYR A 103 11.49 9.55 -5.17
C TYR A 103 11.08 11.02 -5.18
N ASN A 104 11.04 11.64 -4.01
CA ASN A 104 10.81 13.07 -3.84
C ASN A 104 11.97 13.70 -3.06
N ILE A 105 12.29 14.97 -3.35
CA ILE A 105 13.25 15.73 -2.55
C ILE A 105 12.59 16.12 -1.25
N VAL A 106 13.19 15.69 -0.14
CA VAL A 106 12.77 15.97 1.22
C VAL A 106 13.81 16.86 1.88
N ILE A 107 13.34 17.86 2.64
CA ILE A 107 14.18 18.72 3.46
C ILE A 107 13.87 18.43 4.93
N GLN A 108 14.90 18.22 5.75
CA GLN A 108 14.78 17.89 7.16
C GLN A 108 15.79 18.68 8.01
N ASP A 109 15.45 18.96 9.27
CA ASP A 109 16.42 19.44 10.26
C ASP A 109 17.53 18.41 10.50
N LEU A 110 18.80 18.83 10.47
CA LEU A 110 19.94 17.91 10.62
C LEU A 110 19.91 17.10 11.93
N TYR A 111 19.44 17.71 13.02
CA TYR A 111 19.30 17.05 14.34
C TYR A 111 17.93 17.25 14.96
N GLY A 112 16.91 17.50 14.13
CA GLY A 112 15.53 17.69 14.55
C GLY A 112 14.59 16.76 13.81
N ASP A 113 13.33 16.77 14.23
CA ASP A 113 12.29 15.89 13.68
C ASP A 113 11.47 16.58 12.57
N ARG A 114 11.65 17.90 12.37
CA ARG A 114 10.91 18.64 11.36
C ARG A 114 11.42 18.28 9.97
N ARG A 115 10.51 17.90 9.08
CA ARG A 115 10.80 17.67 7.65
C ARG A 115 9.60 18.02 6.77
N PHE A 116 9.84 18.18 5.46
CA PHE A 116 8.79 18.34 4.46
C PHE A 116 9.24 17.88 3.07
N ASN A 117 8.27 17.52 2.24
CA ASN A 117 8.51 17.24 0.83
C ASN A 117 8.60 18.55 0.04
N LEU A 118 9.75 18.79 -0.58
CA LEU A 118 9.96 19.92 -1.49
C LEU A 118 9.42 19.62 -2.89
N THR A 119 9.33 18.35 -3.28
CA THR A 119 8.72 17.92 -4.56
C THR A 119 7.63 16.90 -4.29
N HIS A 120 6.62 16.83 -5.18
CA HIS A 120 5.48 15.90 -5.06
C HIS A 120 4.70 15.77 -6.39
N ASN A 121 5.40 15.71 -7.53
CA ASN A 121 4.76 15.73 -8.86
C ASN A 121 4.56 14.34 -9.48
N GLY A 122 4.96 13.26 -8.79
CA GLY A 122 4.86 11.88 -9.26
C GLY A 122 6.00 11.40 -10.17
N ALA A 123 7.06 12.20 -10.35
CA ALA A 123 8.29 11.82 -11.06
C ALA A 123 9.41 11.47 -10.05
N ASN A 124 10.46 10.78 -10.49
CA ASN A 124 11.60 10.45 -9.63
C ASN A 124 12.59 11.60 -9.51
N GLU A 125 12.52 12.24 -8.36
CA GLU A 125 13.30 13.41 -8.01
C GLU A 125 14.47 12.98 -7.13
N THR A 126 15.68 13.06 -7.66
CA THR A 126 16.86 12.42 -7.08
C THR A 126 18.08 13.35 -7.06
N GLN A 127 19.11 12.94 -6.31
CA GLN A 127 20.42 13.61 -6.30
C GLN A 127 20.35 15.12 -6.01
N PRO A 128 19.71 15.53 -4.90
CA PRO A 128 19.70 16.92 -4.51
C PRO A 128 21.11 17.43 -4.25
N ASP A 129 21.33 18.69 -4.58
CA ASP A 129 22.54 19.42 -4.26
C ASP A 129 22.19 20.82 -3.76
N TRP A 130 22.52 21.10 -2.50
CA TRP A 130 22.16 22.34 -1.83
C TRP A 130 23.12 23.46 -2.27
N GLY A 131 22.54 24.48 -2.89
CA GLY A 131 23.24 25.66 -3.37
C GLY A 131 23.49 26.69 -2.27
N PRO A 132 24.44 27.61 -2.46
CA PRO A 132 24.78 28.60 -1.44
C PRO A 132 23.64 29.58 -1.06
N TRP A 133 22.56 29.61 -1.84
CA TRP A 133 21.50 30.62 -1.78
C TRP A 133 20.11 30.03 -1.51
N ASP A 134 20.02 28.98 -0.68
CA ASP A 134 18.77 28.28 -0.35
C ASP A 134 17.98 27.80 -1.58
N GLN A 135 18.76 27.47 -2.62
CA GLN A 135 18.33 26.82 -3.84
C GLN A 135 18.80 25.38 -3.83
N ILE A 136 18.05 24.51 -4.49
CA ILE A 136 18.43 23.12 -4.67
C ILE A 136 18.48 22.80 -6.16
N LEU A 137 19.55 22.14 -6.59
CA LEU A 137 19.56 21.41 -7.85
C LEU A 137 19.12 19.99 -7.56
N TYR A 138 18.39 19.39 -8.48
CA TYR A 138 18.00 18.00 -8.39
C TYR A 138 17.82 17.44 -9.79
N VAL A 139 17.84 16.12 -9.89
CA VAL A 139 17.55 15.38 -11.11
C VAL A 139 16.08 15.00 -11.10
N SER A 140 15.35 15.26 -12.17
CA SER A 140 13.97 14.78 -12.35
C SER A 140 13.84 14.02 -13.65
N ASP A 141 13.02 12.96 -13.65
CA ASP A 141 12.65 12.19 -14.83
C ASP A 141 11.26 12.53 -15.38
N VAL A 142 10.68 13.67 -14.97
CA VAL A 142 9.32 14.11 -15.35
C VAL A 142 9.09 14.16 -16.87
N ASN A 143 10.15 14.38 -17.66
CA ASN A 143 10.10 14.43 -19.13
C ASN A 143 10.44 13.09 -19.82
N GLY A 144 10.70 12.03 -19.05
CA GLY A 144 11.04 10.68 -19.53
C GLY A 144 12.54 10.39 -19.64
N ASN A 145 13.38 11.42 -19.75
CA ASN A 145 14.83 11.38 -19.54
C ASN A 145 15.18 12.14 -18.25
N LYS A 146 16.38 11.91 -17.71
CA LYS A 146 16.86 12.64 -16.53
C LYS A 146 17.36 14.02 -16.93
N ASP A 147 16.83 15.04 -16.30
CA ASP A 147 17.26 16.43 -16.47
C ASP A 147 17.52 17.09 -15.13
N ILE A 148 18.35 18.13 -15.14
CA ILE A 148 18.63 18.94 -13.95
C ILE A 148 17.57 20.03 -13.83
N PHE A 149 16.99 20.14 -12.65
CA PHE A 149 16.05 21.18 -12.26
C PHE A 149 16.62 21.98 -11.10
N ILE A 150 16.18 23.23 -10.98
CA ILE A 150 16.48 24.10 -9.84
C ILE A 150 15.18 24.57 -9.18
N LYS A 151 15.17 24.64 -7.84
CA LYS A 151 14.02 25.14 -7.07
C LYS A 151 14.48 25.93 -5.85
N ASN A 152 13.75 26.99 -5.49
CA ASN A 152 13.96 27.68 -4.20
C ASN A 152 13.32 26.86 -3.09
N ILE A 153 14.05 26.63 -2.00
CA ILE A 153 13.59 25.74 -0.92
C ILE A 153 12.46 26.39 -0.12
N TRP A 154 12.59 27.68 0.18
CA TRP A 154 11.66 28.43 1.04
C TRP A 154 10.67 29.30 0.27
N GLY A 155 10.67 29.21 -1.07
CA GLY A 155 9.94 30.12 -1.96
C GLY A 155 10.50 31.56 -1.96
N THR A 156 9.90 32.43 -2.76
CA THR A 156 10.23 33.86 -2.79
C THR A 156 9.26 34.66 -1.92
N PRO A 157 9.64 35.87 -1.44
CA PRO A 157 8.72 36.76 -0.74
C PRO A 157 7.46 37.13 -1.54
N GLU A 158 7.52 37.08 -2.88
CA GLU A 158 6.42 37.37 -3.80
C GLU A 158 5.46 36.18 -3.96
N GLU A 159 5.93 34.96 -3.70
CA GLU A 159 5.14 33.71 -3.69
C GLU A 159 4.38 33.50 -2.37
N GLN A 160 4.43 34.47 -1.43
CA GLN A 160 3.65 34.44 -0.20
C GLN A 160 2.14 34.38 -0.50
N GLY A 161 1.61 33.16 -0.49
CA GLY A 161 0.19 32.85 -0.72
C GLY A 161 -0.08 31.89 -1.89
N PHE A 162 0.93 31.50 -2.69
CA PHE A 162 0.74 30.70 -3.91
C PHE A 162 1.41 29.32 -3.92
N GLY A 163 2.15 28.94 -2.86
CA GLY A 163 2.88 27.67 -2.80
C GLY A 163 4.36 27.85 -3.15
N GLN A 164 5.16 26.78 -2.95
CA GLN A 164 6.58 26.77 -3.29
C GLN A 164 6.77 27.04 -4.80
N SER A 165 7.84 27.75 -5.18
CA SER A 165 8.17 27.97 -6.61
C SER A 165 8.18 26.65 -7.37
N ASP A 166 7.53 26.59 -8.54
CA ASP A 166 7.66 25.43 -9.42
C ASP A 166 9.14 25.20 -9.79
N GLY A 167 9.52 23.94 -9.91
CA GLY A 167 10.86 23.57 -10.35
C GLY A 167 11.14 24.09 -11.76
N VAL A 168 12.27 24.76 -11.96
CA VAL A 168 12.70 25.26 -13.26
C VAL A 168 13.67 24.27 -13.88
N GLN A 169 13.33 23.75 -15.07
CA GLN A 169 14.21 22.88 -15.83
C GLN A 169 15.44 23.65 -16.32
N MET A 170 16.64 23.10 -16.10
CA MET A 170 17.92 23.72 -16.45
C MET A 170 18.60 23.05 -17.63
N THR A 171 18.35 21.77 -17.87
CA THR A 171 18.87 21.01 -19.02
C THR A 171 17.74 20.45 -19.85
N TYR A 172 17.95 20.30 -21.16
CA TYR A 172 16.93 19.88 -22.11
C TYR A 172 17.47 18.87 -23.14
N ASP A 173 18.65 18.29 -22.88
CA ASP A 173 19.28 17.36 -23.82
C ASP A 173 18.57 16.01 -23.78
N ALA A 174 18.63 15.24 -24.87
CA ALA A 174 18.00 13.92 -24.91
C ALA A 174 18.73 12.85 -24.09
N GLN A 175 19.98 13.11 -23.66
CA GLN A 175 20.73 12.24 -22.78
C GLN A 175 20.38 12.51 -21.32
N ASP A 176 20.56 11.50 -20.47
CA ASP A 176 20.41 11.66 -19.03
C ASP A 176 21.48 12.60 -18.46
N ASP A 177 21.02 13.68 -17.83
CA ASP A 177 21.83 14.59 -17.04
C ASP A 177 21.69 14.24 -15.53
N THR A 178 22.81 14.05 -14.83
CA THR A 178 22.88 13.54 -13.45
C THR A 178 24.00 14.19 -12.64
N GLU A 179 24.09 13.87 -11.35
CA GLU A 179 25.11 14.33 -10.40
C GLU A 179 25.36 15.84 -10.45
N PRO A 180 24.30 16.67 -10.28
CA PRO A 180 24.48 18.11 -10.23
C PRO A 180 25.35 18.49 -9.03
N ALA A 181 26.21 19.47 -9.23
CA ALA A 181 27.02 20.09 -8.18
C ALA A 181 27.07 21.59 -8.40
N PHE A 182 26.55 22.36 -7.44
CA PHE A 182 26.63 23.80 -7.40
C PHE A 182 28.07 24.26 -7.16
N GLY A 183 28.42 25.36 -7.82
CA GLY A 183 29.55 26.19 -7.44
C GLY A 183 29.31 26.87 -6.10
N GLY A 184 30.38 27.10 -5.35
CA GLY A 184 30.35 27.99 -4.18
C GLY A 184 30.00 29.43 -4.58
N GLU A 185 29.62 30.25 -3.59
CA GLU A 185 29.17 31.65 -3.77
C GLU A 185 30.07 32.50 -4.68
N ALA A 186 31.36 32.21 -4.63
CA ALA A 186 32.42 32.88 -5.34
C ALA A 186 32.34 32.73 -6.87
N TYR A 187 31.84 31.59 -7.37
CA TYR A 187 31.71 31.31 -8.79
C TYR A 187 30.41 31.84 -9.41
N GLY A 188 29.58 32.53 -8.62
CA GLY A 188 28.23 32.90 -9.03
C GLY A 188 27.32 31.68 -9.14
N ASN A 189 26.20 31.84 -9.83
CA ASN A 189 25.25 30.76 -10.05
C ASN A 189 25.72 29.77 -11.13
N ILE A 190 26.81 29.05 -10.92
CA ILE A 190 27.28 27.98 -11.83
C ILE A 190 27.02 26.63 -11.21
N PHE A 191 26.73 25.65 -12.04
CA PHE A 191 26.73 24.25 -11.63
C PHE A 191 27.35 23.36 -12.71
N ALA A 192 27.79 22.18 -12.29
CA ALA A 192 28.30 21.12 -13.12
C ALA A 192 27.38 19.91 -12.99
N PHE A 193 27.41 19.04 -13.99
CA PHE A 193 26.61 17.84 -14.03
C PHE A 193 27.25 16.82 -14.98
N MET A 194 26.88 15.57 -14.82
CA MET A 194 27.20 14.48 -15.74
C MET A 194 26.15 14.44 -16.86
N ARG A 195 26.57 14.48 -18.13
CA ARG A 195 25.73 14.18 -19.29
C ARG A 195 26.07 12.82 -19.85
N GLY A 196 25.06 11.99 -20.02
CA GLY A 196 25.26 10.59 -20.39
C GLY A 196 26.09 9.85 -19.33
N SER A 197 27.02 9.00 -19.77
CA SER A 197 27.78 8.14 -18.85
C SER A 197 29.21 8.59 -18.57
N ASN A 198 29.70 9.65 -19.22
CA ASN A 198 31.13 9.95 -19.22
C ASN A 198 31.52 11.41 -19.44
N GLN A 199 30.57 12.33 -19.59
CA GLN A 199 30.89 13.74 -19.87
C GLN A 199 30.49 14.61 -18.70
N ILE A 200 31.41 15.47 -18.26
CA ILE A 200 31.05 16.55 -17.33
C ILE A 200 30.73 17.78 -18.16
N TRP A 201 29.61 18.41 -17.82
CA TRP A 201 29.14 19.65 -18.38
C TRP A 201 28.96 20.67 -17.26
N ALA A 202 29.04 21.95 -17.60
CA ALA A 202 28.76 23.01 -16.64
C ALA A 202 27.97 24.13 -17.31
N LYS A 203 27.07 24.76 -16.55
CA LYS A 203 26.14 25.79 -16.99
C LYS A 203 25.99 26.85 -15.89
N LYS A 204 25.73 28.09 -16.29
CA LYS A 204 25.34 29.17 -15.38
C LYS A 204 23.80 29.26 -15.33
N THR A 205 23.21 29.44 -14.15
CA THR A 205 21.74 29.41 -14.00
C THR A 205 21.05 30.61 -14.63
N GLU A 206 21.75 31.74 -14.78
CA GLU A 206 21.20 32.99 -15.31
C GLU A 206 21.41 33.18 -16.81
N ASP A 207 22.35 32.45 -17.43
CA ASP A 207 22.75 32.64 -18.83
C ASP A 207 22.38 31.39 -19.65
N ASP A 208 21.41 31.55 -20.55
CA ASP A 208 20.80 30.47 -21.34
C ASP A 208 21.74 29.70 -22.30
N PHE A 209 23.01 30.09 -22.48
CA PHE A 209 23.78 29.66 -23.67
C PHE A 209 25.24 29.25 -23.48
N ARG A 210 25.79 29.17 -22.26
CA ARG A 210 27.17 28.68 -22.08
C ARG A 210 27.20 27.35 -21.35
N GLU A 211 27.11 26.30 -22.16
CA GLU A 211 27.49 24.95 -21.78
C GLU A 211 28.99 24.74 -22.06
N TRP A 212 29.76 24.34 -21.03
CA TRP A 212 31.16 23.94 -21.20
C TRP A 212 31.28 22.43 -21.20
N VAL A 213 31.99 21.87 -22.18
CA VAL A 213 32.29 20.44 -22.25
C VAL A 213 33.64 20.18 -21.62
N VAL A 214 33.66 19.44 -20.53
CA VAL A 214 34.87 18.82 -19.99
C VAL A 214 35.21 17.65 -20.92
N ARG A 215 36.05 17.93 -21.93
CA ARG A 215 36.36 16.99 -23.03
C ARG A 215 37.29 15.88 -22.57
N ASP A 216 36.81 14.95 -21.75
CA ASP A 216 37.52 13.70 -21.53
C ASP A 216 36.61 12.49 -21.79
N THR A 217 37.05 11.62 -22.69
CA THR A 217 36.29 10.44 -23.14
C THR A 217 36.56 9.23 -22.24
N GLY A 218 36.42 9.39 -20.92
CA GLY A 218 36.67 8.33 -19.92
C GLY A 218 35.60 8.28 -18.83
N ASN A 219 35.72 7.40 -17.83
CA ASN A 219 34.68 7.16 -16.82
C ASN A 219 34.61 8.26 -15.74
N ASN A 220 34.30 9.49 -16.17
CA ASN A 220 34.13 10.67 -15.34
C ASN A 220 32.91 10.52 -14.44
N ARG A 221 33.05 10.86 -13.15
CA ARG A 221 31.98 10.85 -12.14
C ARG A 221 32.26 11.89 -11.06
N SER A 222 31.23 12.20 -10.28
CA SER A 222 31.28 13.00 -9.05
C SER A 222 31.95 14.37 -9.25
N PRO A 223 31.44 15.21 -10.17
CA PRO A 223 31.93 16.58 -10.28
C PRO A 223 31.63 17.32 -8.97
N GLU A 224 32.62 18.00 -8.40
CA GLU A 224 32.46 18.83 -7.20
C GLU A 224 33.27 20.11 -7.36
N PHE A 225 32.67 21.27 -7.07
CA PHE A 225 33.40 22.53 -7.10
C PHE A 225 34.27 22.69 -5.86
N HIS A 226 35.45 23.26 -6.07
CA HIS A 226 36.30 23.65 -4.95
C HIS A 226 35.62 24.76 -4.13
N PRO A 227 35.44 24.65 -2.80
CA PRO A 227 34.59 25.57 -2.04
C PRO A 227 35.13 26.99 -1.91
N TYR A 228 36.38 27.26 -2.30
CA TYR A 228 37.02 28.57 -2.14
C TYR A 228 37.57 29.14 -3.44
N ASP A 229 37.41 30.45 -3.58
CA ASP A 229 37.89 31.29 -4.69
C ASP A 229 39.42 31.57 -4.66
N ALA A 230 40.08 31.27 -3.53
CA ALA A 230 41.35 31.89 -3.17
C ALA A 230 42.59 30.98 -3.27
N ALA A 231 42.50 29.78 -3.85
CA ALA A 231 43.64 28.87 -3.88
C ALA A 231 44.80 29.35 -4.79
N PHE A 232 44.61 30.40 -5.63
CA PHE A 232 45.68 30.92 -6.48
C PHE A 232 45.69 32.47 -6.57
N PRO A 233 46.80 33.14 -6.20
CA PRO A 233 46.89 34.60 -6.08
C PRO A 233 46.98 35.36 -7.43
N THR A 234 46.63 34.73 -8.54
CA THR A 234 46.91 35.23 -9.89
C THR A 234 45.67 35.75 -10.62
N GLY A 235 44.88 36.65 -10.02
CA GLY A 235 44.03 37.65 -10.70
C GLY A 235 43.05 37.24 -11.80
N ASN A 236 42.90 35.94 -12.11
CA ASN A 236 42.04 35.35 -13.13
C ASN A 236 41.37 34.15 -12.47
N MET A 237 40.29 34.41 -11.73
CA MET A 237 39.51 33.40 -11.01
C MET A 237 38.73 32.57 -12.02
N GLN A 238 39.24 31.38 -12.33
CA GLN A 238 38.56 30.40 -13.18
C GLN A 238 37.98 29.30 -12.27
N PRO A 239 36.74 28.83 -12.53
CA PRO A 239 36.12 27.81 -11.72
C PRO A 239 36.95 26.51 -11.72
N GLN A 240 37.41 26.12 -10.53
CA GLN A 240 38.06 24.84 -10.31
C GLN A 240 37.04 23.81 -9.87
N PHE A 241 37.05 22.67 -10.55
CA PHE A 241 36.22 21.53 -10.20
C PHE A 241 37.09 20.29 -10.10
N PHE A 242 36.74 19.44 -9.15
CA PHE A 242 37.35 18.15 -8.93
C PHE A 242 36.40 17.08 -9.44
N HIS A 243 36.96 16.00 -9.96
CA HIS A 243 36.17 14.89 -10.44
C HIS A 243 36.99 13.59 -10.39
N LEU A 244 36.30 12.47 -10.50
CA LEU A 244 36.91 11.15 -10.61
C LEU A 244 37.04 10.76 -12.07
N PHE A 245 38.27 10.54 -12.55
CA PHE A 245 38.56 10.01 -13.88
C PHE A 245 39.34 8.70 -13.75
N ASN A 246 38.77 7.62 -14.31
CA ASN A 246 39.34 6.26 -14.23
C ASN A 246 39.76 5.89 -12.79
N ASP A 247 38.85 6.14 -11.84
CA ASP A 247 38.97 5.81 -10.42
C ASP A 247 40.04 6.62 -9.64
N SER A 248 40.66 7.64 -10.25
CA SER A 248 41.57 8.58 -9.59
C SER A 248 40.99 10.00 -9.54
N LEU A 249 41.44 10.78 -8.56
CA LEU A 249 41.02 12.18 -8.38
C LEU A 249 41.79 13.14 -9.29
N PHE A 250 41.07 14.01 -9.99
CA PHE A 250 41.63 15.06 -10.85
C PHE A 250 41.10 16.43 -10.43
N ASN A 251 41.99 17.43 -10.42
CA ASN A 251 41.62 18.83 -10.38
C ASN A 251 41.60 19.32 -11.82
N SER A 252 40.49 19.93 -12.21
CA SER A 252 40.32 20.57 -13.50
C SER A 252 39.98 22.02 -13.36
N ASN A 253 40.56 22.80 -14.26
CA ASN A 253 40.24 24.19 -14.39
C ASN A 253 39.43 24.37 -15.68
N SER A 254 38.20 24.87 -15.54
CA SER A 254 37.39 25.30 -16.66
C SER A 254 37.61 26.79 -16.84
N GLY A 255 38.55 27.17 -17.71
CA GLY A 255 38.68 28.57 -18.05
C GLY A 255 37.38 29.10 -18.66
N TRP A 256 36.97 30.34 -18.33
CA TRP A 256 35.77 30.98 -18.90
C TRP A 256 35.72 31.01 -20.44
N ASN A 257 36.87 30.78 -21.09
CA ASN A 257 37.06 30.65 -22.54
C ASN A 257 37.04 29.19 -23.05
N ASN A 258 36.63 28.23 -22.22
CA ASN A 258 36.67 26.79 -22.51
C ASN A 258 38.10 26.23 -22.67
N ASP A 259 39.08 26.88 -22.01
CA ASP A 259 40.47 26.40 -21.93
C ASP A 259 40.54 25.33 -20.84
N TYR A 260 40.17 24.09 -21.20
CA TYR A 260 40.18 22.95 -20.31
C TYR A 260 41.61 22.46 -20.05
N SER A 261 41.95 22.31 -18.77
CA SER A 261 43.14 21.57 -18.34
C SER A 261 42.84 20.76 -17.09
N GLN A 262 43.42 19.57 -17.00
CA GLN A 262 43.29 18.69 -15.85
C GLN A 262 44.65 18.25 -15.34
N THR A 263 44.74 18.09 -14.03
CA THR A 263 45.92 17.58 -13.34
C THR A 263 45.50 16.51 -12.35
N LYS A 264 46.12 15.34 -12.43
CA LYS A 264 45.91 14.28 -11.43
C LYS A 264 46.36 14.79 -10.05
N VAL A 265 45.45 14.72 -9.08
CA VAL A 265 45.75 15.11 -7.70
C VAL A 265 46.71 14.09 -7.08
N GLY A 266 47.77 14.57 -6.41
CA GLY A 266 48.83 13.73 -5.83
C GLY A 266 50.00 13.38 -6.78
N GLY A 267 50.04 13.91 -8.01
CA GLY A 267 51.19 13.81 -8.90
C GLY A 267 51.61 12.38 -9.28
N GLN A 268 52.92 12.13 -9.43
CA GLN A 268 53.47 10.81 -9.81
C GLN A 268 53.32 9.73 -8.73
N LYS A 269 53.20 10.13 -7.46
CA LYS A 269 53.07 9.19 -6.32
C LYS A 269 51.65 8.67 -6.17
N GLY A 270 50.66 9.36 -6.75
CA GLY A 270 49.24 9.18 -6.44
C GLY A 270 48.93 9.65 -5.03
N LEU A 271 47.66 9.97 -4.76
CA LEU A 271 47.15 9.84 -3.41
C LEU A 271 47.30 8.35 -3.04
N GLY A 272 47.72 8.01 -1.82
CA GLY A 272 47.80 6.61 -1.41
C GLY A 272 46.40 6.02 -1.36
N GLU A 273 45.86 5.57 -2.50
CA GLU A 273 44.46 5.16 -2.66
C GLU A 273 44.22 3.81 -1.97
N PRO A 274 43.42 3.74 -0.89
CA PRO A 274 43.13 2.50 -0.19
C PRO A 274 42.09 1.64 -0.94
N GLY A 275 41.58 2.15 -2.06
CA GLY A 275 40.60 1.50 -2.93
C GLY A 275 40.09 2.48 -3.98
N ILE A 276 39.06 2.05 -4.71
CA ILE A 276 38.48 2.82 -5.81
C ILE A 276 37.47 3.82 -5.28
N PHE A 277 37.66 5.10 -5.57
CA PHE A 277 36.70 6.17 -5.24
C PHE A 277 35.36 5.98 -5.95
N LYS A 278 34.30 6.41 -5.27
CA LYS A 278 32.91 6.39 -5.75
C LYS A 278 32.31 7.80 -5.76
N HIS A 279 32.46 8.54 -4.68
CA HIS A 279 32.00 9.93 -4.56
C HIS A 279 33.01 10.75 -3.75
N ILE A 280 33.05 12.07 -3.97
CA ILE A 280 33.88 13.00 -3.21
C ILE A 280 33.02 14.18 -2.70
N ALA A 281 33.43 14.81 -1.62
CA ALA A 281 32.84 16.05 -1.11
C ALA A 281 33.91 16.87 -0.40
N PHE A 282 33.85 18.19 -0.51
CA PHE A 282 34.80 19.06 0.17
C PHE A 282 34.36 19.34 1.60
N SER A 283 35.34 19.51 2.49
CA SER A 283 35.07 20.06 3.81
C SER A 283 34.69 21.54 3.71
N LYS A 284 33.65 21.92 4.44
CA LYS A 284 33.31 23.32 4.68
C LYS A 284 34.44 24.10 5.36
N ASP A 285 35.08 23.49 6.34
CA ASP A 285 35.98 24.16 7.28
C ASP A 285 37.46 24.15 6.82
N ASP A 286 37.84 23.21 5.95
CA ASP A 286 39.19 23.13 5.38
C ASP A 286 39.18 23.03 3.84
N PRO A 287 39.65 24.06 3.09
CA PRO A 287 39.77 24.03 1.63
C PRO A 287 40.59 22.87 1.09
N CYS A 288 41.47 22.29 1.90
CA CYS A 288 42.43 21.28 1.49
C CYS A 288 41.93 19.84 1.74
N THR A 289 40.81 19.67 2.44
CA THR A 289 40.31 18.35 2.86
C THR A 289 39.12 17.92 2.01
N ILE A 290 39.24 16.72 1.45
CA ILE A 290 38.21 16.05 0.66
C ILE A 290 37.78 14.79 1.42
N ALA A 291 36.49 14.66 1.69
CA ALA A 291 35.87 13.40 2.06
C ALA A 291 35.54 12.59 0.81
N PHE A 292 35.60 11.27 0.92
CA PHE A 292 35.28 10.38 -0.18
C PHE A 292 34.63 9.09 0.28
N THR A 293 33.81 8.51 -0.58
CA THR A 293 33.34 7.13 -0.48
C THR A 293 34.13 6.23 -1.44
N LEU A 294 34.33 4.98 -1.06
CA LEU A 294 34.90 3.94 -1.92
C LEU A 294 33.79 3.04 -2.49
N LYS A 295 34.05 2.37 -3.62
CA LYS A 295 33.12 1.37 -4.21
C LYS A 295 32.77 0.23 -3.26
N ASN A 296 33.63 -0.06 -2.27
CA ASN A 296 33.38 -1.07 -1.24
C ASN A 296 32.55 -0.56 -0.05
N GLY A 297 32.16 0.73 -0.04
CA GLY A 297 31.31 1.34 0.98
C GLY A 297 32.04 2.02 2.14
N LYS A 298 33.37 2.01 2.16
CA LYS A 298 34.14 2.72 3.18
C LYS A 298 34.20 4.23 2.90
N ILE A 299 34.36 5.01 3.96
CA ILE A 299 34.54 6.46 3.90
C ILE A 299 35.97 6.79 4.30
N GLY A 300 36.56 7.80 3.67
CA GLY A 300 37.86 8.33 4.06
C GLY A 300 38.01 9.81 3.78
N LEU A 301 39.11 10.37 4.25
CA LEU A 301 39.49 11.77 4.05
C LEU A 301 40.88 11.84 3.43
N VAL A 302 41.11 12.86 2.60
CA VAL A 302 42.42 13.14 2.03
C VAL A 302 42.69 14.63 2.04
N ASN A 303 43.90 15.00 2.48
CA ASN A 303 44.39 16.37 2.34
C ASN A 303 45.24 16.47 1.06
N TYR A 304 44.70 17.13 0.05
CA TYR A 304 45.34 17.17 -1.26
C TYR A 304 46.41 18.25 -1.39
N CYS A 305 46.34 19.32 -0.58
CA CYS A 305 47.33 20.40 -0.58
C CYS A 305 48.72 19.92 -0.16
N ASN A 306 48.78 19.09 0.89
CA ASN A 306 50.03 18.57 1.41
C ASN A 306 50.39 17.18 0.84
N GLN A 307 49.61 16.67 -0.13
CA GLN A 307 49.75 15.33 -0.71
C GLN A 307 49.89 14.23 0.36
N SER A 308 49.12 14.38 1.44
CA SER A 308 49.16 13.43 2.55
C SER A 308 48.46 12.13 2.14
N ASN A 309 48.84 11.02 2.78
CA ASN A 309 48.10 9.77 2.62
C ASN A 309 46.65 9.99 3.06
N SER A 310 45.71 9.38 2.35
CA SER A 310 44.32 9.35 2.78
C SER A 310 44.17 8.53 4.04
N ILE A 311 43.27 8.95 4.92
CA ILE A 311 42.84 8.20 6.09
C ILE A 311 41.47 7.59 5.81
N LEU A 312 41.22 6.39 6.33
CA LEU A 312 39.89 5.79 6.30
C LEU A 312 39.23 5.97 7.67
N LEU A 313 37.95 6.36 7.66
CA LEU A 313 37.20 6.65 8.87
C LEU A 313 36.46 5.41 9.39
N PRO A 314 36.18 5.34 10.70
CA PRO A 314 36.93 6.02 11.76
C PRO A 314 38.28 5.33 12.01
N ASP A 315 38.36 4.02 11.74
CA ASP A 315 39.47 3.12 12.07
C ASP A 315 40.04 2.39 10.84
N GLY A 316 39.50 2.66 9.67
CA GLY A 316 39.84 2.03 8.40
C GLY A 316 39.30 0.63 8.16
N ASN A 317 38.65 0.01 9.13
CA ASN A 317 37.98 -1.28 8.98
C ASN A 317 36.48 -1.14 8.79
N THR A 318 35.90 -0.10 9.38
CA THR A 318 34.46 0.16 9.31
C THR A 318 34.00 0.31 7.88
N ASN A 319 32.98 -0.47 7.52
CA ASN A 319 32.33 -0.39 6.22
C ASN A 319 30.94 0.19 6.40
N PHE A 320 30.82 1.47 6.11
CA PHE A 320 29.56 2.21 6.17
C PHE A 320 28.59 1.85 5.05
N ARG A 321 28.99 1.01 4.08
CA ARG A 321 28.20 0.71 2.87
C ARG A 321 27.71 1.99 2.17
N ALA A 322 28.51 3.06 2.27
CA ALA A 322 28.13 4.37 1.82
C ALA A 322 28.24 4.51 0.29
N SER A 323 27.34 5.29 -0.30
CA SER A 323 27.36 5.54 -1.75
C SER A 323 27.62 7.01 -2.11
N LYS A 324 26.85 7.95 -1.55
CA LYS A 324 27.02 9.40 -1.68
C LYS A 324 27.40 9.98 -0.32
N ILE A 325 28.17 11.05 -0.34
CA ILE A 325 28.65 11.78 0.83
C ILE A 325 28.60 13.27 0.55
N ASP A 326 28.29 14.06 1.57
CA ASP A 326 28.45 15.51 1.60
C ASP A 326 29.14 15.90 2.92
N TYR A 327 30.05 16.86 2.87
CA TYR A 327 30.82 17.35 4.02
C TYR A 327 30.64 18.87 4.22
N GLY A 328 29.56 19.40 3.65
CA GLY A 328 29.14 20.78 3.74
C GLY A 328 29.94 21.70 2.82
N ARG A 329 29.37 22.88 2.56
CA ARG A 329 30.04 23.93 1.79
C ARG A 329 30.12 25.21 2.61
N ASN A 330 31.17 25.98 2.38
CA ASN A 330 31.29 27.27 3.02
C ASN A 330 30.37 28.28 2.33
N SER A 331 29.57 28.99 3.12
CA SER A 331 28.80 30.16 2.69
C SER A 331 29.47 31.36 3.35
N TYR A 332 30.02 32.27 2.54
CA TYR A 332 30.52 33.55 3.02
C TYR A 332 29.31 34.43 3.32
N GLY A 333 28.64 34.15 4.44
CA GLY A 333 27.42 34.81 4.86
C GLY A 333 27.42 36.30 4.53
N GLY A 334 26.66 36.67 3.49
CA GLY A 334 26.18 38.02 3.18
C GLY A 334 27.19 39.19 3.23
N GLY A 335 28.50 38.96 3.12
CA GLY A 335 29.50 39.99 3.44
C GLY A 335 29.84 40.97 2.31
N MET A 336 29.71 40.57 1.04
CA MET A 336 30.14 41.40 -0.10
C MET A 336 29.00 41.98 -0.96
N MET A 337 27.74 41.62 -0.67
CA MET A 337 26.55 42.20 -1.30
C MET A 337 25.57 42.63 -0.20
N GLY A 338 25.87 43.73 0.51
CA GLY A 338 25.11 44.23 1.66
C GLY A 338 23.62 44.57 1.43
N GLY A 339 23.07 44.31 0.24
CA GLY A 339 21.64 44.37 -0.05
C GLY A 339 20.90 43.02 -0.01
N ILE A 340 21.59 41.90 -0.26
CA ILE A 340 20.96 40.56 -0.41
C ILE A 340 20.92 39.82 0.94
N GLY A 341 21.90 40.04 1.82
CA GLY A 341 21.98 39.35 3.13
C GLY A 341 20.76 39.59 4.04
N GLY A 342 20.10 40.75 3.95
CA GLY A 342 18.86 41.03 4.68
C GLY A 342 17.64 40.28 4.14
N MET A 343 17.57 40.08 2.82
CA MET A 343 16.51 39.28 2.18
C MET A 343 16.70 37.79 2.49
N MET A 344 17.94 37.30 2.48
CA MET A 344 18.28 35.90 2.79
C MET A 344 18.03 35.52 4.25
N GLY A 345 18.39 36.38 5.21
CA GLY A 345 18.01 36.18 6.61
C GLY A 345 16.48 36.08 6.76
N GLY A 346 15.73 36.90 6.03
CA GLY A 346 14.28 36.82 5.97
C GLY A 346 13.74 35.52 5.36
N MET A 347 14.42 34.96 4.34
CA MET A 347 14.07 33.67 3.74
C MET A 347 14.30 32.50 4.69
N LYS A 348 15.36 32.52 5.50
CA LYS A 348 15.61 31.49 6.53
C LYS A 348 14.62 31.53 7.68
N ASP A 349 14.30 32.72 8.18
CA ASP A 349 13.25 32.90 9.18
C ASP A 349 11.88 32.50 8.62
N MET A 350 11.67 32.69 7.31
CA MET A 350 10.49 32.20 6.62
C MET A 350 10.48 30.67 6.51
N GLY A 351 11.60 30.05 6.14
CA GLY A 351 11.75 28.60 6.08
C GLY A 351 11.44 27.93 7.42
N ASN A 352 12.05 28.41 8.50
CA ASN A 352 11.77 27.91 9.85
C ASN A 352 10.30 28.06 10.26
N ARG A 353 9.65 29.19 9.92
CA ARG A 353 8.21 29.38 10.18
C ARG A 353 7.35 28.44 9.33
N MET A 354 7.72 28.23 8.07
CA MET A 354 7.01 27.31 7.18
C MET A 354 7.08 25.88 7.70
N MET A 355 8.26 25.44 8.15
CA MET A 355 8.44 24.15 8.84
C MET A 355 7.52 24.03 10.05
N ASP A 356 7.48 25.06 10.90
CA ASP A 356 6.61 25.05 12.07
C ASP A 356 5.12 25.00 11.70
N ASP A 357 4.70 25.71 10.65
CA ASP A 357 3.31 25.72 10.21
C ASP A 357 2.91 24.38 9.55
N MET A 358 3.81 23.75 8.78
CA MET A 358 3.59 22.41 8.22
C MET A 358 3.50 21.35 9.32
N GLN A 359 4.40 21.39 10.29
CA GLN A 359 4.37 20.48 11.44
C GLN A 359 3.04 20.61 12.20
N ARG A 360 2.58 21.84 12.44
CA ARG A 360 1.28 22.08 13.08
C ARG A 360 0.11 21.53 12.25
N GLN A 361 0.18 21.60 10.93
CA GLN A 361 -0.84 21.02 10.06
C GLN A 361 -0.86 19.49 10.16
N GLU A 362 0.32 18.84 10.14
CA GLU A 362 0.42 17.39 10.34
C GLU A 362 -0.11 16.95 11.69
N ASP A 363 0.25 17.66 12.77
CA ASP A 363 -0.23 17.36 14.12
C ASP A 363 -1.75 17.49 14.21
N MET A 364 -2.33 18.53 13.60
CA MET A 364 -3.79 18.70 13.55
C MET A 364 -4.48 17.58 12.76
N MET A 365 -3.93 17.20 11.59
CA MET A 365 -4.47 16.10 10.78
C MET A 365 -4.36 14.77 11.52
N ARG A 366 -3.26 14.54 12.25
CA ARG A 366 -3.07 13.36 13.08
C ARG A 366 -4.08 13.30 14.21
N GLU A 367 -4.28 14.39 14.95
CA GLU A 367 -5.31 14.46 15.99
C GLU A 367 -6.73 14.28 15.43
N GLU A 368 -7.01 14.76 14.23
CA GLU A 368 -8.30 14.55 13.56
C GLU A 368 -8.49 13.09 13.13
N MET A 369 -7.47 12.46 12.55
CA MET A 369 -7.50 11.03 12.22
C MET A 369 -7.66 10.15 13.45
N GLU A 370 -6.94 10.45 14.54
CA GLU A 370 -7.06 9.70 15.80
C GLU A 370 -8.47 9.83 16.40
N ARG A 371 -9.06 11.04 16.36
CA ARG A 371 -10.47 11.27 16.76
C ARG A 371 -11.44 10.50 15.88
N GLN A 372 -11.27 10.52 14.56
CA GLN A 372 -12.14 9.80 13.64
C GLN A 372 -12.05 8.28 13.87
N ALA A 373 -10.85 7.76 14.09
CA ALA A 373 -10.65 6.35 14.42
C ALA A 373 -11.25 5.95 15.77
N GLU A 374 -11.31 6.85 16.75
CA GLU A 374 -12.02 6.63 18.01
C GLU A 374 -13.55 6.59 17.79
N ILE A 375 -14.11 7.55 17.05
CA ILE A 375 -15.54 7.56 16.69
C ILE A 375 -15.93 6.29 15.94
N ASP A 376 -15.11 5.84 14.98
CA ASP A 376 -15.37 4.62 14.22
C ASP A 376 -15.29 3.36 15.09
N ARG A 377 -14.38 3.32 16.07
CA ARG A 377 -14.32 2.25 17.07
C ARG A 377 -15.60 2.22 17.92
N GLU A 378 -16.02 3.36 18.46
CA GLU A 378 -17.27 3.46 19.24
C GLU A 378 -18.50 3.08 18.42
N ARG A 379 -18.57 3.53 17.16
CA ARG A 379 -19.67 3.19 16.23
C ARG A 379 -19.71 1.68 15.94
N ASN A 380 -18.56 1.06 15.71
CA ASN A 380 -18.47 -0.38 15.48
C ASN A 380 -18.86 -1.17 16.74
N GLU A 381 -18.42 -0.75 17.94
CA GLU A 381 -18.84 -1.37 19.19
C GLU A 381 -20.36 -1.25 19.41
N MET A 382 -20.96 -0.08 19.14
CA MET A 382 -22.40 0.11 19.26
C MET A 382 -23.18 -0.77 18.28
N MET A 383 -22.70 -0.88 17.04
CA MET A 383 -23.31 -1.75 16.03
C MET A 383 -23.25 -3.23 16.43
N MET A 384 -22.12 -3.68 16.99
CA MET A 384 -21.99 -5.04 17.51
C MET A 384 -22.96 -5.31 18.66
N ARG A 385 -23.11 -4.39 19.62
CA ARG A 385 -24.08 -4.53 20.72
C ARG A 385 -25.52 -4.59 20.21
N GLN A 386 -25.87 -3.77 19.20
CA GLN A 386 -27.19 -3.81 18.58
C GLN A 386 -27.46 -5.14 17.87
N MET A 387 -26.48 -5.68 17.14
CA MET A 387 -26.61 -7.00 16.51
C MET A 387 -26.80 -8.11 17.55
N GLU A 388 -26.01 -8.12 18.64
CA GLU A 388 -26.17 -9.10 19.72
C GLU A 388 -27.56 -9.01 20.39
N GLU A 389 -28.06 -7.80 20.61
CA GLU A 389 -29.38 -7.58 21.21
C GLU A 389 -30.51 -8.01 20.26
N GLN A 390 -30.37 -7.72 18.96
CA GLN A 390 -31.33 -8.15 17.95
C GLN A 390 -31.36 -9.68 17.82
N GLU A 391 -30.20 -10.34 17.80
CA GLU A 391 -30.13 -11.80 17.81
C GLU A 391 -30.77 -12.40 19.07
N ARG A 392 -30.58 -11.78 20.25
CA ARG A 392 -31.23 -12.22 21.48
C ARG A 392 -32.75 -12.15 21.37
N MET A 393 -33.28 -11.02 20.88
CA MET A 393 -34.72 -10.83 20.68
C MET A 393 -35.29 -11.82 19.66
N ASP A 394 -34.56 -12.12 18.58
CA ASP A 394 -34.98 -13.07 17.57
C ASP A 394 -34.95 -14.51 18.09
N ARG A 395 -33.97 -14.87 18.93
CA ARG A 395 -33.95 -16.15 19.66
C ARG A 395 -35.17 -16.30 20.58
N GLU A 396 -35.47 -15.29 21.40
CA GLU A 396 -36.65 -15.30 22.28
C GLU A 396 -37.98 -15.41 21.51
N ARG A 397 -38.09 -14.70 20.38
CA ARG A 397 -39.27 -14.81 19.50
C ARG A 397 -39.44 -16.20 18.92
N MET A 398 -38.35 -16.81 18.43
CA MET A 398 -38.38 -18.19 17.92
C MET A 398 -38.80 -19.18 19.01
N GLU A 399 -38.29 -19.03 20.23
CA GLU A 399 -38.68 -19.87 21.36
C GLU A 399 -40.18 -19.75 21.68
N GLN A 400 -40.72 -18.53 21.77
CA GLN A 400 -42.15 -18.31 21.98
C GLN A 400 -43.01 -18.88 20.85
N GLN A 401 -42.54 -18.76 19.60
CA GLN A 401 -43.26 -19.27 18.44
C GLN A 401 -43.32 -20.80 18.46
N MET A 402 -42.20 -21.46 18.79
CA MET A 402 -42.14 -22.91 19.00
C MET A 402 -43.04 -23.37 20.15
N GLU A 403 -43.11 -22.62 21.25
CA GLU A 403 -43.98 -22.95 22.39
C GLU A 403 -45.46 -22.88 22.02
N MET A 404 -45.88 -21.80 21.35
CA MET A 404 -47.26 -21.66 20.84
C MET A 404 -47.61 -22.74 19.82
N GLU A 405 -46.68 -23.09 18.93
CA GLU A 405 -46.89 -24.13 17.93
C GLU A 405 -47.01 -25.52 18.56
N ASN A 406 -46.17 -25.82 19.57
CA ASN A 406 -46.28 -27.05 20.35
C ASN A 406 -47.63 -27.15 21.09
N GLU A 407 -48.10 -26.07 21.70
CA GLU A 407 -49.39 -26.07 22.39
C GLU A 407 -50.57 -26.20 21.40
N ARG A 408 -50.48 -25.55 20.24
CA ARG A 408 -51.45 -25.72 19.16
C ARG A 408 -51.51 -27.17 18.69
N MET A 409 -50.35 -27.81 18.46
CA MET A 409 -50.29 -29.23 18.12
C MET A 409 -50.86 -30.13 19.22
N ARG A 410 -50.64 -29.81 20.50
CA ARG A 410 -51.24 -30.56 21.62
C ARG A 410 -52.76 -30.49 21.58
N LEU A 411 -53.32 -29.28 21.46
CA LEU A 411 -54.77 -29.07 21.39
C LEU A 411 -55.40 -29.73 20.17
N GLU A 412 -54.70 -29.73 19.03
CA GLU A 412 -55.17 -30.40 17.81
C GLU A 412 -55.21 -31.92 17.96
N ARG A 413 -54.20 -32.51 18.63
CA ARG A 413 -54.22 -33.94 19.00
C ARG A 413 -55.39 -34.26 19.92
N GLU A 414 -55.60 -33.47 20.97
CA GLU A 414 -56.73 -33.64 21.90
C GLU A 414 -58.09 -33.53 21.17
N ARG A 415 -58.25 -32.57 20.26
CA ARG A 415 -59.46 -32.45 19.43
C ARG A 415 -59.68 -33.67 18.55
N THR A 416 -58.62 -34.15 17.91
CA THR A 416 -58.69 -35.31 17.02
C THR A 416 -59.05 -36.57 17.80
N GLU A 417 -58.48 -36.76 18.99
CA GLU A 417 -58.82 -37.85 19.91
C GLU A 417 -60.28 -37.79 20.37
N ALA A 418 -60.76 -36.61 20.77
CA ALA A 418 -62.16 -36.41 21.17
C ALA A 418 -63.13 -36.67 20.01
N GLN A 419 -62.78 -36.27 18.79
CA GLN A 419 -63.59 -36.52 17.60
C GLN A 419 -63.63 -38.01 17.25
N MET A 420 -62.48 -38.71 17.29
CA MET A 420 -62.44 -40.16 17.11
C MET A 420 -63.28 -40.90 18.17
N GLN A 421 -63.29 -40.41 19.41
CA GLN A 421 -64.11 -40.98 20.47
C GLN A 421 -65.61 -40.76 20.21
N ALA A 422 -66.02 -39.56 19.82
CA ALA A 422 -67.41 -39.26 19.48
C ALA A 422 -67.90 -40.07 18.26
N ASP A 423 -67.06 -40.24 17.24
CA ASP A 423 -67.38 -41.08 16.08
C ASP A 423 -67.52 -42.56 16.48
N ARG A 424 -66.70 -43.04 17.42
CA ARG A 424 -66.82 -44.40 17.96
C ARG A 424 -68.15 -44.62 18.68
N GLU A 425 -68.56 -43.68 19.54
CA GLU A 425 -69.84 -43.73 20.24
C GLU A 425 -71.02 -43.64 19.25
N ARG A 426 -70.91 -42.80 18.21
CA ARG A 426 -71.92 -42.70 17.14
C ARG A 426 -72.07 -44.01 16.37
N MET A 427 -70.96 -44.66 16.01
CA MET A 427 -70.99 -45.96 15.34
C MET A 427 -71.58 -47.07 16.23
N GLU A 428 -71.31 -47.05 17.53
CA GLU A 428 -71.92 -47.99 18.49
C GLU A 428 -73.44 -47.79 18.58
N MET A 429 -73.92 -46.54 18.72
CA MET A 429 -75.36 -46.24 18.72
C MET A 429 -76.04 -46.61 17.38
N GLU A 430 -75.39 -46.33 16.25
CA GLU A 430 -75.93 -46.66 14.92
C GLU A 430 -76.03 -48.17 14.72
N ARG A 431 -75.06 -48.93 15.24
CA ARG A 431 -75.11 -50.40 15.28
C ARG A 431 -76.24 -50.92 16.17
N GLU A 432 -76.42 -50.37 17.37
CA GLU A 432 -77.51 -50.76 18.27
C GLU A 432 -78.88 -50.48 17.64
N MET A 433 -79.07 -49.32 17.00
CA MET A 433 -80.31 -49.00 16.29
C MET A 433 -80.55 -49.95 15.12
N MET A 434 -79.51 -50.31 14.36
CA MET A 434 -79.62 -51.27 13.26
C MET A 434 -80.01 -52.67 13.77
N GLU A 435 -79.40 -53.13 14.86
CA GLU A 435 -79.75 -54.42 15.50
C GLU A 435 -81.21 -54.43 16.03
N GLU A 436 -81.69 -53.30 16.55
CA GLU A 436 -83.08 -53.16 17.00
C GLU A 436 -84.09 -53.07 15.85
N GLN A 437 -83.73 -52.37 14.77
CA GLN A 437 -84.55 -52.28 13.56
C GLN A 437 -84.67 -53.65 12.87
N ASP A 438 -83.58 -54.41 12.79
CA ASP A 438 -83.57 -55.80 12.33
C ASP A 438 -84.44 -56.74 13.21
N ARG A 439 -84.55 -56.46 14.51
CA ARG A 439 -85.43 -57.21 15.42
C ARG A 439 -86.90 -56.91 15.10
N LEU A 440 -87.25 -55.64 14.95
CA LEU A 440 -88.61 -55.19 14.61
C LEU A 440 -89.04 -55.70 13.23
N ASP A 441 -88.14 -55.69 12.24
CA ASP A 441 -88.43 -56.19 10.89
C ASP A 441 -88.64 -57.71 10.88
N ARG A 442 -87.89 -58.47 11.69
CA ARG A 442 -88.15 -59.90 11.89
C ARG A 442 -89.53 -60.17 12.49
N GLU A 443 -89.92 -59.41 13.51
CA GLU A 443 -91.26 -59.52 14.11
C GLU A 443 -92.36 -59.16 13.10
N ARG A 444 -92.15 -58.12 12.28
CA ARG A 444 -93.07 -57.74 11.20
C ARG A 444 -93.23 -58.83 10.15
N MET A 445 -92.12 -59.44 9.71
CA MET A 445 -92.14 -60.53 8.74
C MET A 445 -92.82 -61.78 9.31
N GLU A 446 -92.66 -62.09 10.60
CA GLU A 446 -93.40 -63.18 11.25
C GLU A 446 -94.91 -62.92 11.28
N GLN A 447 -95.34 -61.70 11.61
CA GLN A 447 -96.75 -61.30 11.54
C GLN A 447 -97.31 -61.36 10.11
N GLN A 448 -96.52 -60.93 9.12
CA GLN A 448 -96.89 -60.99 7.72
C GLN A 448 -96.98 -62.44 7.21
N ARG A 449 -96.10 -63.33 7.69
CA ARG A 449 -96.14 -64.77 7.41
C ARG A 449 -97.35 -65.45 8.05
N GLU A 450 -97.78 -65.03 9.24
CA GLU A 450 -99.04 -65.47 9.86
C GLU A 450 -100.30 -64.95 9.15
N MET A 451 -100.24 -63.77 8.52
CA MET A 451 -101.30 -63.27 7.63
C MET A 451 -101.35 -64.04 6.31
N MET A 452 -100.20 -64.33 5.69
CA MET A 452 -100.11 -65.08 4.43
C MET A 452 -100.58 -66.53 4.59
N ASN A 453 -100.30 -67.19 5.73
CA ASN A 453 -100.85 -68.51 6.05
C ASN A 453 -102.39 -68.54 6.21
N ARG A 454 -103.06 -67.38 6.31
CA ARG A 454 -104.53 -67.29 6.35
C ARG A 454 -105.19 -67.09 4.99
N MET A 455 -104.42 -66.86 3.92
CA MET A 455 -104.97 -66.39 2.64
C MET A 455 -104.50 -67.14 1.39
N GLU A 456 -103.79 -68.27 1.49
CA GLU A 456 -103.43 -69.07 0.29
C GLU A 456 -104.50 -70.11 -0.06
N GLY A 457 -105.56 -69.61 -0.69
CA GLY A 457 -106.41 -70.35 -1.62
C GLY A 457 -106.58 -69.52 -2.90
N ASP A 458 -106.07 -70.06 -4.01
CA ASP A 458 -106.39 -69.71 -5.41
C ASP A 458 -105.60 -68.56 -6.09
N GLY A 459 -104.59 -68.95 -6.89
CA GLY A 459 -104.58 -68.70 -8.34
C GLY A 459 -104.07 -67.37 -8.93
N GLY A 460 -102.78 -67.34 -9.31
CA GLY A 460 -102.37 -67.21 -10.74
C GLY A 460 -102.09 -65.83 -11.40
N ARG A 461 -100.91 -65.80 -12.07
CA ARG A 461 -100.47 -65.03 -13.27
C ARG A 461 -99.75 -63.66 -13.13
N ASP A 462 -98.43 -63.72 -13.31
CA ASP A 462 -97.60 -63.17 -14.40
C ASP A 462 -98.06 -61.86 -15.10
N ASP A 463 -97.29 -60.78 -14.97
CA ASP A 463 -96.28 -60.36 -15.96
C ASP A 463 -95.70 -58.95 -15.66
N PHE A 464 -94.55 -58.66 -16.27
CA PHE A 464 -93.86 -57.36 -16.46
C PHE A 464 -92.79 -56.93 -15.43
N PHE A 465 -91.51 -57.14 -15.78
CA PHE A 465 -90.53 -56.06 -16.10
C PHE A 465 -89.22 -56.67 -16.67
N GLU A 466 -88.80 -56.21 -17.85
CA GLU A 466 -87.52 -56.54 -18.52
C GLU A 466 -86.39 -55.56 -18.07
N PRO A 467 -85.10 -55.94 -18.15
CA PRO A 467 -83.97 -55.13 -17.68
C PRO A 467 -83.35 -54.21 -18.75
N ASP A 468 -82.87 -53.03 -18.33
CA ASP A 468 -82.27 -51.99 -19.16
C ASP A 468 -80.95 -52.41 -19.88
N GLU A 469 -80.76 -51.90 -21.10
CA GLU A 469 -79.67 -52.17 -22.04
C GLU A 469 -78.33 -51.55 -21.62
N ARG A 470 -77.21 -52.24 -21.88
CA ARG A 470 -75.83 -51.75 -21.61
C ARG A 470 -75.13 -51.39 -22.94
N CYS A 471 -74.54 -50.20 -23.03
CA CYS A 471 -73.77 -49.75 -24.21
C CYS A 471 -72.25 -49.92 -24.00
N PHE A 472 -71.52 -50.31 -25.06
CA PHE A 472 -70.06 -50.47 -25.04
C PHE A 472 -69.39 -49.65 -26.16
N ILE A 473 -68.13 -49.26 -25.96
CA ILE A 473 -67.33 -48.59 -27.00
C ILE A 473 -66.82 -49.62 -28.02
N GLU A 474 -67.26 -49.54 -29.28
CA GLU A 474 -66.99 -50.57 -30.30
C GLU A 474 -65.90 -50.20 -31.33
N ASP A 475 -65.39 -48.96 -31.35
CA ASP A 475 -64.33 -48.55 -32.28
C ASP A 475 -63.28 -47.59 -31.69
N GLU A 476 -62.13 -47.53 -32.36
CA GLU A 476 -60.95 -46.74 -31.94
C GLU A 476 -61.14 -45.22 -32.14
N GLU A 477 -62.18 -44.80 -32.85
CA GLU A 477 -62.47 -43.39 -33.13
C GLU A 477 -63.33 -42.77 -32.01
N SER A 478 -64.27 -43.55 -31.46
CA SER A 478 -65.09 -43.21 -30.27
C SER A 478 -64.31 -43.28 -28.96
N ALA A 479 -63.15 -43.94 -28.97
CA ALA A 479 -62.22 -44.06 -27.85
C ALA A 479 -61.39 -42.79 -27.59
N ARG A 480 -61.39 -41.78 -28.46
CA ARG A 480 -60.49 -40.60 -28.36
C ARG A 480 -61.13 -39.43 -27.62
N GLY A 481 -60.80 -39.26 -26.33
CA GLY A 481 -61.20 -38.12 -25.50
C GLY A 481 -60.06 -37.13 -25.21
N LEU A 482 -60.39 -35.86 -24.94
CA LEU A 482 -59.43 -34.76 -24.69
C LEU A 482 -58.58 -34.95 -23.40
N PHE A 483 -58.85 -35.97 -22.60
CA PHE A 483 -58.10 -36.33 -21.37
C PHE A 483 -57.48 -37.74 -21.40
N GLY A 484 -57.45 -38.40 -22.56
CA GLY A 484 -56.88 -39.74 -22.75
C GLY A 484 -57.86 -40.68 -23.45
N ASN A 485 -57.32 -41.70 -24.13
CA ASN A 485 -58.14 -42.66 -24.88
C ASN A 485 -58.74 -43.73 -23.95
N MET A 486 -60.03 -44.02 -24.10
CA MET A 486 -60.73 -45.10 -23.39
C MET A 486 -60.57 -46.44 -24.14
N GLU A 487 -60.57 -47.56 -23.42
CA GLU A 487 -60.34 -48.89 -24.02
C GLU A 487 -61.61 -49.39 -24.75
N ILE A 488 -61.44 -49.99 -25.93
CA ILE A 488 -62.54 -50.60 -26.69
C ILE A 488 -63.16 -51.71 -25.84
N GLY A 489 -64.48 -51.66 -25.63
CA GLY A 489 -65.25 -52.58 -24.80
C GLY A 489 -65.58 -52.08 -23.39
N ALA A 490 -65.26 -50.83 -23.03
CA ALA A 490 -65.70 -50.23 -21.76
C ALA A 490 -67.21 -49.91 -21.79
N GLU A 491 -67.92 -50.22 -20.70
CA GLU A 491 -69.36 -49.94 -20.50
C GLU A 491 -69.55 -48.44 -20.20
N VAL A 492 -70.44 -47.77 -20.94
CA VAL A 492 -70.72 -46.33 -20.80
C VAL A 492 -72.21 -46.05 -20.78
N ASP A 493 -72.60 -45.04 -20.02
CA ASP A 493 -73.99 -44.59 -19.84
C ASP A 493 -74.50 -43.91 -21.12
N CYS A 494 -75.63 -44.37 -21.65
CA CYS A 494 -76.05 -44.10 -23.03
C CYS A 494 -76.67 -42.70 -23.25
N ASP A 495 -76.75 -41.84 -22.22
CA ASP A 495 -77.55 -40.58 -22.26
C ASP A 495 -76.74 -39.28 -22.00
N LEU A 496 -75.46 -39.26 -22.38
CA LEU A 496 -74.54 -38.15 -22.08
C LEU A 496 -74.22 -37.22 -23.26
N SER A 497 -75.07 -37.14 -24.28
CA SER A 497 -74.82 -36.32 -25.47
C SER A 497 -75.40 -34.89 -25.44
N ASP A 498 -76.33 -34.54 -24.55
CA ASP A 498 -77.01 -33.21 -24.64
C ASP A 498 -76.84 -32.28 -23.43
N GLY A 499 -76.10 -32.67 -22.38
CA GLY A 499 -75.97 -31.85 -21.16
C GLY A 499 -74.68 -31.03 -20.98
N ILE A 500 -73.62 -31.30 -21.75
CA ILE A 500 -72.28 -30.71 -21.53
C ILE A 500 -72.05 -29.42 -22.35
N ARG A 501 -72.92 -29.15 -23.33
CA ARG A 501 -72.77 -27.99 -24.23
C ARG A 501 -73.18 -26.64 -23.64
N GLU A 502 -73.83 -26.61 -22.47
CA GLU A 502 -74.33 -25.36 -21.87
C GLU A 502 -73.53 -24.89 -20.63
N ARG A 503 -72.43 -25.58 -20.26
CA ARG A 503 -71.59 -25.21 -19.09
C ARG A 503 -70.23 -24.57 -19.44
N PHE A 504 -70.02 -24.19 -20.70
CA PHE A 504 -68.79 -23.57 -21.19
C PHE A 504 -68.94 -22.10 -21.66
N GLU A 505 -69.99 -21.40 -21.24
CA GLU A 505 -70.12 -19.94 -21.41
C GLU A 505 -69.95 -19.18 -20.08
N ASP A 506 -68.89 -19.47 -19.31
CA ASP A 506 -68.42 -18.55 -18.25
C ASP A 506 -67.01 -18.01 -18.58
N PRO A 507 -66.88 -16.72 -18.98
CA PRO A 507 -65.62 -16.10 -19.40
C PRO A 507 -64.55 -15.99 -18.29
N THR A 508 -64.87 -16.31 -17.03
CA THR A 508 -63.98 -16.05 -15.90
C THR A 508 -62.90 -17.13 -15.70
N SER A 509 -63.13 -18.35 -16.21
CA SER A 509 -62.21 -19.49 -16.07
C SER A 509 -61.04 -19.48 -17.08
N LEU A 510 -61.23 -18.84 -18.24
CA LEU A 510 -60.17 -18.69 -19.26
C LEU A 510 -59.15 -17.59 -18.91
N ALA A 511 -59.51 -16.62 -18.07
CA ALA A 511 -58.61 -15.55 -17.65
C ALA A 511 -57.56 -16.01 -16.61
N MET A 512 -57.85 -17.02 -15.78
CA MET A 512 -56.88 -17.53 -14.79
C MET A 512 -55.79 -18.41 -15.39
N LEU A 513 -56.05 -19.09 -16.51
CA LEU A 513 -55.05 -19.95 -17.18
C LEU A 513 -54.03 -19.15 -18.00
N GLY A 514 -54.38 -17.93 -18.46
CA GLY A 514 -53.46 -17.05 -19.19
C GLY A 514 -52.44 -16.33 -18.30
N LEU A 515 -52.72 -16.14 -17.01
CA LEU A 515 -51.91 -15.33 -16.10
C LEU A 515 -50.77 -16.12 -15.42
N VAL A 516 -50.89 -17.46 -15.36
CA VAL A 516 -49.88 -18.37 -14.76
C VAL A 516 -48.66 -18.56 -15.69
N VAL A 517 -48.83 -18.40 -17.00
CA VAL A 517 -47.74 -18.62 -17.97
C VAL A 517 -46.82 -17.40 -18.11
N THR A 518 -47.30 -16.18 -17.81
CA THR A 518 -46.51 -14.94 -17.95
C THR A 518 -45.62 -14.62 -16.75
N VAL A 519 -45.99 -15.02 -15.52
CA VAL A 519 -45.19 -14.73 -14.30
C VAL A 519 -43.99 -15.69 -14.16
N GLY A 520 -44.09 -16.92 -14.65
CA GLY A 520 -43.00 -17.90 -14.62
C GLY A 520 -41.81 -17.56 -15.55
N ALA A 521 -42.06 -16.87 -16.67
CA ALA A 521 -41.02 -16.51 -17.63
C ALA A 521 -40.16 -15.32 -17.17
N THR A 522 -40.72 -14.39 -16.39
CA THR A 522 -39.99 -13.23 -15.84
C THR A 522 -39.08 -13.58 -14.66
N LEU A 523 -39.42 -14.60 -13.85
CA LEU A 523 -38.58 -15.02 -12.72
C LEU A 523 -37.29 -15.75 -13.16
N LEU A 524 -37.34 -16.43 -14.31
CA LEU A 524 -36.21 -17.16 -14.88
C LEU A 524 -35.18 -16.27 -15.60
N GLN A 525 -35.56 -15.06 -16.01
CA GLN A 525 -34.63 -14.06 -16.58
C GLN A 525 -33.88 -13.24 -15.52
N MET A 526 -34.39 -13.14 -14.28
CA MET A 526 -33.67 -12.49 -13.17
C MET A 526 -32.60 -13.38 -12.53
N LEU A 527 -32.71 -14.71 -12.63
CA LEU A 527 -31.72 -15.67 -12.09
C LEU A 527 -30.54 -15.98 -13.04
N ARG A 528 -30.49 -15.33 -14.21
CA ARG A 528 -29.45 -15.58 -15.24
C ARG A 528 -28.61 -14.35 -15.62
N GLY A 529 -28.63 -13.31 -14.78
CA GLY A 529 -27.72 -12.17 -14.88
C GLY A 529 -26.63 -12.23 -13.82
N ASN A 530 -25.47 -12.77 -14.21
CA ASN A 530 -24.16 -12.52 -13.58
C ASN A 530 -23.19 -12.24 -14.73
#